data_AF-A0A6A3BTE4-F1
#
_entry.id   AF-A0A6A3BTE4-F1
#
_cell.length_a   1.000
_cell.length_b   1.000
_cell.length_c   1.000
_cell.angle_alpha   90.00
_cell.angle_beta   90.00
_cell.angle_gamma   90.00
#
_symmetry.space_group_name_H-M   'P 1'
#
loop_
_entity.id
_entity.type
_entity.pdbx_description
1 polymer ?
#
loop_
_entity_poly.entity_id
_entity_poly.type
_entity_poly.pdbx_seq_one_letter_code
_entity_poly.pdbx_strand_id
1 'polypeptide(L)'
;MIAKTEEVKQKIAEKDVEAKDSWAVLKSKLEKIGNLVHDSVPVSDDKANNAVIRTWGEKRVEPKLKNHVELVELLGIADTKKDADVAGGRGYYLKGDGVRLNQALINFGLDFLEKRGYTALQTPFFMRKEVMAKCAQLAQFVEELYMVTGEGDDKHLIATAEQPLCSYHVDDWI
;
A
#
# COMPACT_ATOMS: atom_id res chain seq x y z
N MET A 1 -36.35 -29.45 -36.35
CA MET A 1 -35.81 -28.12 -35.94
C MET A 1 -35.56 -28.04 -34.44
N ILE A 2 -36.50 -28.41 -33.57
CA ILE A 2 -36.40 -28.28 -32.09
C ILE A 2 -35.16 -29.01 -31.50
N ALA A 3 -34.87 -30.25 -31.90
CA ALA A 3 -33.71 -30.99 -31.39
C ALA A 3 -32.36 -30.32 -31.73
N LYS A 4 -32.26 -29.70 -32.91
CA LYS A 4 -31.07 -28.94 -33.33
C LYS A 4 -30.89 -27.65 -32.50
N THR A 5 -32.00 -27.02 -32.10
CA THR A 5 -31.97 -25.84 -31.24
C THR A 5 -31.48 -26.17 -29.83
N GLU A 6 -31.91 -27.29 -29.25
CA GLU A 6 -31.44 -27.72 -27.93
C GLU A 6 -29.96 -28.14 -27.93
N GLU A 7 -29.50 -28.83 -28.97
CA GLU A 7 -28.08 -29.16 -29.13
C GLU A 7 -27.21 -27.89 -29.25
N VAL A 8 -27.70 -26.88 -29.98
CA VAL A 8 -27.01 -25.58 -30.10
C VAL A 8 -26.99 -24.83 -28.76
N LYS A 9 -28.10 -24.82 -28.00
CA LYS A 9 -28.13 -24.22 -26.66
C LYS A 9 -27.14 -24.89 -25.71
N GLN A 10 -27.05 -26.22 -25.73
CA GLN A 10 -26.09 -26.95 -24.92
C GLN A 10 -24.65 -26.59 -25.30
N LYS A 11 -24.33 -26.55 -26.60
CA LYS A 11 -23.00 -26.13 -27.09
C LYS A 11 -22.67 -24.69 -26.73
N ILE A 12 -23.63 -23.77 -26.75
CA ILE A 12 -23.45 -22.39 -26.30
C ILE A 12 -23.10 -22.38 -24.80
N ALA A 13 -23.87 -23.10 -23.97
CA ALA A 13 -23.62 -23.16 -22.54
C ALA A 13 -22.23 -23.75 -22.22
N GLU A 14 -21.84 -24.82 -22.91
CA GLU A 14 -20.51 -25.43 -22.78
C GLU A 14 -19.40 -24.45 -23.18
N LYS A 15 -19.57 -23.74 -24.31
CA LYS A 15 -18.58 -22.76 -24.79
C LYS A 15 -18.51 -21.50 -23.92
N ASP A 16 -19.61 -21.07 -23.34
CA ASP A 16 -19.62 -19.95 -22.39
C ASP A 16 -18.84 -20.28 -21.12
N VAL A 17 -18.93 -21.51 -20.62
CA VAL A 17 -18.12 -21.98 -19.49
C VAL A 17 -16.64 -22.02 -19.88
N GLU A 18 -16.30 -22.63 -21.02
CA GLU A 18 -14.92 -22.69 -21.51
C GLU A 18 -14.30 -21.29 -21.72
N ALA A 19 -15.08 -20.34 -22.23
CA ALA A 19 -14.65 -18.96 -22.41
C ALA A 19 -14.40 -18.25 -21.07
N LYS A 20 -15.26 -18.45 -20.07
CA LYS A 20 -15.08 -17.90 -18.72
C LYS A 20 -13.84 -18.45 -18.03
N ASP A 21 -13.61 -19.76 -18.12
CA ASP A 21 -12.45 -20.41 -17.52
C ASP A 21 -11.15 -19.94 -18.19
N SER A 22 -11.14 -19.89 -19.52
CA SER A 22 -10.01 -19.38 -20.31
C SER A 22 -9.71 -17.91 -19.99
N TRP A 23 -10.76 -17.10 -19.81
CA TRP A 23 -10.64 -15.70 -19.40
C TRP A 23 -10.05 -15.55 -18.00
N ALA A 24 -10.50 -16.36 -17.04
CA ALA A 24 -9.96 -16.35 -15.68
C ALA A 24 -8.46 -16.71 -15.66
N VAL A 25 -8.05 -17.73 -16.44
CA VAL A 25 -6.65 -18.12 -16.59
C VAL A 25 -5.82 -17.00 -17.23
N LEU A 26 -6.33 -16.38 -18.29
CA LEU A 26 -5.67 -15.24 -18.94
C LEU A 26 -5.47 -14.10 -17.95
N LYS A 27 -6.54 -13.69 -17.24
CA LYS A 27 -6.50 -12.59 -16.27
C LYS A 27 -5.48 -12.86 -15.17
N SER A 28 -5.46 -14.06 -14.61
CA SER A 28 -4.49 -14.46 -13.57
C SER A 28 -3.02 -14.38 -14.04
N LYS A 29 -2.76 -14.62 -15.33
CA LYS A 29 -1.42 -14.46 -15.92
C LYS A 29 -1.08 -12.99 -16.17
N LEU A 30 -2.03 -12.21 -16.70
CA LEU A 30 -1.85 -10.78 -16.96
C LEU A 30 -1.58 -10.01 -15.67
N GLU A 31 -2.29 -10.34 -14.60
CA GLU A 31 -2.11 -9.73 -13.27
C GLU A 31 -0.71 -9.94 -12.68
N LYS A 32 0.12 -10.85 -13.22
CA LYS A 32 1.51 -11.07 -12.78
C LYS A 32 2.51 -10.17 -13.51
N ILE A 33 2.11 -9.53 -14.60
CA ILE A 33 2.98 -8.69 -15.41
C ILE A 33 3.04 -7.31 -14.76
N GLY A 34 4.24 -6.90 -14.33
CA GLY A 34 4.48 -5.57 -13.77
C GLY A 34 4.34 -4.46 -14.83
N ASN A 35 4.37 -3.21 -14.38
CA ASN A 35 4.29 -2.07 -15.28
C ASN A 35 5.54 -1.99 -16.20
N LEU A 36 5.36 -1.43 -17.40
CA LEU A 36 6.49 -1.15 -18.29
C LEU A 36 7.32 -0.01 -17.69
N VAL A 37 8.62 -0.25 -17.57
CA VAL A 37 9.56 0.72 -17.04
C VAL A 37 9.96 1.70 -18.15
N HIS A 38 10.02 2.99 -17.83
CA HIS A 38 10.41 4.03 -18.80
C HIS A 38 11.89 3.89 -19.20
N ASP A 39 12.22 4.21 -20.46
CA ASP A 39 13.58 4.08 -21.03
C ASP A 39 14.67 4.85 -20.26
N SER A 40 14.29 5.85 -19.46
CA SER A 40 15.22 6.62 -18.63
C SER A 40 15.64 5.90 -17.34
N VAL A 41 15.00 4.79 -16.97
CA VAL A 41 15.31 4.08 -15.72
C VAL A 41 16.52 3.17 -15.95
N PRO A 42 17.55 3.24 -15.09
CA PRO A 42 18.70 2.36 -15.19
C PRO A 42 18.29 0.88 -15.12
N VAL A 43 18.75 0.09 -16.09
CA VAL A 43 18.52 -1.35 -16.10
C VAL A 43 19.53 -2.01 -15.17
N SER A 44 19.05 -2.49 -14.01
CA SER A 44 19.87 -3.24 -13.07
C SER A 44 19.03 -4.10 -12.13
N ASP A 45 19.57 -5.25 -11.74
CA ASP A 45 18.99 -6.15 -10.74
C ASP A 45 19.49 -5.87 -9.31
N ASP A 46 20.35 -4.86 -9.12
CA ASP A 46 20.94 -4.52 -7.82
C ASP A 46 20.69 -3.06 -7.42
N LYS A 47 20.23 -2.87 -6.19
CA LYS A 47 20.03 -1.56 -5.56
C LYS A 47 21.32 -0.74 -5.47
N ALA A 48 22.49 -1.39 -5.47
CA ALA A 48 23.79 -0.72 -5.48
C ALA A 48 24.03 0.14 -6.74
N ASN A 49 23.33 -0.15 -7.84
CA ASN A 49 23.45 0.57 -9.11
C ASN A 49 22.45 1.74 -9.24
N ASN A 50 21.71 2.06 -8.18
CA ASN A 50 20.81 3.21 -8.19
C ASN A 50 21.59 4.52 -8.33
N ALA A 51 21.26 5.31 -9.35
CA ALA A 51 21.89 6.62 -9.58
C ALA A 51 21.47 7.64 -8.51
N VAL A 52 22.44 8.32 -7.90
CA VAL A 52 22.19 9.47 -7.03
C VAL A 52 22.01 10.72 -7.89
N ILE A 53 20.77 11.20 -8.01
CA ILE A 53 20.44 12.36 -8.87
C ILE A 53 20.82 13.69 -8.21
N ARG A 54 20.63 13.81 -6.89
CA ARG A 54 20.97 15.01 -6.12
C ARG A 54 21.16 14.70 -4.65
N THR A 55 21.95 15.53 -3.98
CA THR A 55 22.07 15.59 -2.52
C THR A 55 21.82 17.02 -2.05
N TRP A 56 21.42 17.21 -0.79
CA TRP A 56 21.17 18.53 -0.23
C TRP A 56 21.55 18.58 1.25
N GLY A 57 22.17 19.69 1.66
CA GLY A 57 22.67 19.89 3.02
C GLY A 57 24.00 19.18 3.31
N GLU A 58 24.51 19.39 4.52
CA GLU A 58 25.75 18.77 5.00
C GLU A 58 25.43 17.74 6.09
N LYS A 59 25.97 16.53 5.95
CA LYS A 59 25.77 15.45 6.91
C LYS A 59 26.65 15.66 8.14
N ARG A 60 26.06 15.53 9.34
CA ARG A 60 26.80 15.43 10.60
C ARG A 60 27.57 14.10 10.68
N VAL A 61 28.87 14.19 10.94
CA VAL A 61 29.82 13.05 10.89
C VAL A 61 30.70 12.93 12.14
N GLU A 62 30.32 13.61 13.23
CA GLU A 62 31.05 13.55 14.48
C GLU A 62 31.06 12.10 15.04
N PRO A 63 32.17 11.66 15.67
CA PRO A 63 32.22 10.34 16.28
C PRO A 63 31.29 10.26 17.50
N LYS A 64 30.81 9.05 17.80
CA LYS A 64 29.93 8.75 18.95
C LYS A 64 28.53 9.40 18.90
N LEU A 65 28.04 9.74 17.70
CA LEU A 65 26.63 10.09 17.52
C LEU A 65 25.74 8.93 17.97
N LYS A 66 24.74 9.24 18.81
CA LYS A 66 23.74 8.28 19.25
C LYS A 66 22.75 8.00 18.14
N ASN A 67 22.33 6.75 18.01
CA ASN A 67 21.26 6.41 17.08
C ASN A 67 19.90 6.84 17.65
N HIS A 68 18.86 6.82 16.81
CA HIS A 68 17.53 7.28 17.23
C HIS A 68 16.95 6.45 18.39
N VAL A 69 17.26 5.15 18.49
CA VAL A 69 16.77 4.26 19.56
C VAL A 69 17.33 4.70 20.92
N GLU A 70 18.63 4.96 21.00
CA GLU A 70 19.26 5.49 22.22
C GLU A 70 18.73 6.86 22.60
N LEU A 71 18.48 7.73 21.62
CA LEU A 71 18.00 9.10 21.85
C LEU A 71 16.58 9.11 22.41
N VAL A 72 15.67 8.31 21.85
CA VAL A 72 14.27 8.28 22.33
C VAL A 72 14.16 7.68 23.73
N GLU A 73 15.03 6.71 24.07
CA GLU A 73 15.13 6.15 25.42
C GLU A 73 15.70 7.19 26.41
N LEU A 74 16.79 7.87 26.05
CA LEU A 74 17.41 8.92 26.87
C LEU A 74 16.45 10.08 27.17
N LEU A 75 15.69 10.49 26.17
CA LEU A 75 14.71 11.58 26.30
C LEU A 75 13.40 11.11 26.95
N GLY A 76 13.19 9.81 27.12
CA GLY A 76 11.96 9.25 27.67
C GLY A 76 10.71 9.52 26.82
N ILE A 77 10.87 9.80 25.53
CA ILE A 77 9.79 10.21 24.61
C ILE A 77 9.16 9.04 23.86
N ALA A 78 9.76 7.84 23.93
CA ALA A 78 9.17 6.61 23.43
C ALA A 78 9.40 5.44 24.40
N ASP A 79 8.56 4.42 24.29
CA ASP A 79 8.69 3.16 25.03
C ASP A 79 8.43 1.98 24.10
N THR A 80 9.51 1.34 23.65
CA THR A 80 9.48 0.15 22.79
C THR A 80 9.39 -1.14 23.59
N LYS A 81 9.76 -1.12 24.88
CA LYS A 81 9.79 -2.30 25.74
C LYS A 81 8.37 -2.65 26.21
N LYS A 82 7.60 -1.66 26.63
CA LYS A 82 6.20 -1.88 27.05
C LYS A 82 5.27 -2.23 25.89
N ASP A 83 5.59 -1.80 24.68
CA ASP A 83 4.77 -2.14 23.51
C ASP A 83 4.88 -3.62 23.14
N ALA A 84 6.05 -4.23 23.34
CA ALA A 84 6.25 -5.66 23.10
C ALA A 84 5.27 -6.54 23.90
N ASP A 85 4.86 -6.10 25.09
CA ASP A 85 3.89 -6.79 25.93
C ASP A 85 2.44 -6.64 25.43
N VAL A 86 2.16 -5.64 24.57
CA VAL A 86 0.80 -5.28 24.12
C VAL A 86 0.56 -5.67 22.67
N ALA A 87 1.39 -5.18 21.75
CA ALA A 87 1.23 -5.38 20.31
C ALA A 87 2.22 -6.41 19.73
N GLY A 88 3.16 -6.90 20.55
CA GLY A 88 4.25 -7.76 20.10
C GLY A 88 5.39 -6.98 19.45
N GLY A 89 6.10 -7.59 18.50
CA GLY A 89 7.24 -6.95 17.85
C GLY A 89 6.85 -5.77 16.93
N ARG A 90 7.75 -4.78 16.81
CA ARG A 90 7.69 -3.64 15.87
C ARG A 90 6.69 -2.52 16.17
N GLY A 91 6.09 -2.45 17.35
CA GLY A 91 5.38 -1.25 17.81
C GLY A 91 6.19 -0.43 18.81
N TYR A 92 5.58 0.66 19.29
CA TYR A 92 6.14 1.56 20.29
C TYR A 92 5.06 2.50 20.84
N TYR A 93 5.20 2.90 22.11
CA TYR A 93 4.46 4.04 22.65
C TYR A 93 5.25 5.32 22.45
N LEU A 94 4.57 6.42 22.07
CA LEU A 94 5.10 7.77 22.21
C LEU A 94 4.62 8.40 23.53
N LYS A 95 5.47 9.21 24.16
CA LYS A 95 5.22 9.86 25.45
C LYS A 95 5.58 11.34 25.39
N GLY A 96 4.82 12.17 26.10
CA GLY A 96 5.11 13.59 26.30
C GLY A 96 5.44 14.32 24.99
N ASP A 97 6.64 14.90 24.93
CA ASP A 97 7.10 15.65 23.77
C ASP A 97 7.28 14.78 22.51
N GLY A 98 7.44 13.46 22.63
CA GLY A 98 7.43 12.55 21.48
C GLY A 98 6.09 12.54 20.74
N VAL A 99 4.98 12.55 21.48
CA VAL A 99 3.63 12.66 20.90
C VAL A 99 3.47 14.01 20.19
N ARG A 100 3.90 15.09 20.84
CA ARG A 100 3.80 16.45 20.28
C ARG A 100 4.64 16.61 19.03
N LEU A 101 5.87 16.09 19.02
CA LEU A 101 6.76 16.12 17.86
C LEU A 101 6.16 15.36 16.68
N ASN A 102 5.60 14.17 16.92
CA ASN A 102 4.93 13.40 15.86
C ASN A 102 3.76 14.17 15.24
N GLN A 103 2.90 14.76 16.07
CA GLN A 103 1.79 15.60 15.59
C GLN A 103 2.27 16.84 14.83
N ALA A 104 3.34 17.48 15.31
CA ALA A 104 3.94 18.64 14.65
C ALA A 104 4.49 18.29 13.25
N LEU A 105 5.13 17.12 13.10
CA LEU A 105 5.63 16.64 11.81
C LEU A 105 4.50 16.32 10.83
N ILE A 106 3.42 15.70 11.29
CA ILE A 106 2.22 15.43 10.48
C ILE A 106 1.64 16.75 9.98
N ASN A 107 1.40 17.72 10.88
CA ASN A 107 0.85 19.02 10.52
C ASN A 107 1.76 19.80 9.57
N PHE A 108 3.07 19.78 9.80
CA PHE A 108 4.02 20.40 8.89
C PHE A 108 3.94 19.82 7.48
N GLY A 109 3.81 18.49 7.35
CA GLY A 109 3.65 17.82 6.06
C GLY A 109 2.38 18.24 5.32
N LEU A 110 1.25 18.32 6.06
CA LEU A 110 -0.02 18.80 5.52
C LEU A 110 0.09 20.25 5.05
N ASP A 111 0.54 21.16 5.93
CA ASP A 111 0.71 22.59 5.61
C ASP A 111 1.65 22.81 4.41
N PHE A 112 2.71 22.00 4.31
CA PHE A 112 3.70 22.08 3.24
C PHE A 112 3.10 21.73 1.88
N LEU A 113 2.22 20.73 1.83
CA LEU A 113 1.54 20.29 0.62
C LEU A 113 0.36 21.20 0.26
N GLU A 114 -0.40 21.68 1.24
CA GLU A 114 -1.50 22.64 1.01
C GLU A 114 -0.99 23.94 0.37
N LYS A 115 0.16 24.46 0.82
CA LYS A 115 0.84 25.61 0.19
C LYS A 115 1.26 25.37 -1.27
N ARG A 116 1.25 24.12 -1.73
CA ARG A 116 1.54 23.71 -3.12
C ARG A 116 0.29 23.36 -3.91
N GLY A 117 -0.90 23.62 -3.35
CA GLY A 117 -2.18 23.41 -4.02
C GLY A 117 -2.75 22.00 -3.89
N TYR A 118 -2.18 21.15 -3.03
CA TYR A 118 -2.79 19.86 -2.72
C TYR A 118 -3.95 20.05 -1.73
N THR A 119 -5.01 19.27 -1.89
CA THR A 119 -6.13 19.21 -0.95
C THR A 119 -5.87 18.12 0.09
N ALA A 120 -5.91 18.47 1.38
CA ALA A 120 -5.81 17.49 2.45
C ALA A 120 -7.05 16.58 2.46
N LEU A 121 -6.82 15.27 2.45
CA LEU A 121 -7.87 14.26 2.49
C LEU A 121 -7.58 13.28 3.61
N GLN A 122 -8.57 13.12 4.52
CA GLN A 122 -8.56 12.06 5.52
C GLN A 122 -9.18 10.80 4.89
N THR A 123 -8.35 9.81 4.59
CA THR A 123 -8.81 8.56 3.97
C THR A 123 -9.32 7.56 5.00
N PRO A 124 -10.17 6.60 4.60
CA PRO A 124 -10.43 5.41 5.41
C PRO A 124 -9.13 4.63 5.66
N PHE A 125 -8.99 4.04 6.85
CA PHE A 125 -7.82 3.21 7.20
C PHE A 125 -8.00 1.73 6.89
N PHE A 126 -9.13 1.36 6.31
CA PHE A 126 -9.44 0.01 5.86
C PHE A 126 -10.15 0.07 4.50
N MET A 127 -9.92 -0.93 3.66
CA MET A 127 -10.50 -1.02 2.33
C MET A 127 -11.05 -2.42 2.05
N ARG A 128 -12.08 -2.48 1.20
CA ARG A 128 -12.55 -3.75 0.62
C ARG A 128 -11.47 -4.34 -0.28
N LYS A 129 -11.33 -5.66 -0.26
CA LYS A 129 -10.30 -6.39 -1.02
C LYS A 129 -10.36 -6.06 -2.51
N GLU A 130 -11.56 -6.04 -3.09
CA GLU A 130 -11.78 -5.83 -4.52
C GLU A 130 -11.37 -4.43 -4.97
N VAL A 131 -11.45 -3.43 -4.08
CA VAL A 131 -11.05 -2.05 -4.36
C VAL A 131 -9.53 -1.94 -4.25
N MET A 132 -8.94 -2.51 -3.22
CA MET A 132 -7.48 -2.54 -3.04
C MET A 132 -6.77 -3.25 -4.19
N ALA A 133 -7.40 -4.29 -4.76
CA ALA A 133 -6.95 -5.00 -5.97
C ALA A 133 -6.66 -4.10 -7.17
N LYS A 134 -7.37 -2.97 -7.27
CA LYS A 134 -7.26 -2.06 -8.40
C LYS A 134 -6.02 -1.16 -8.30
N CYS A 135 -5.55 -0.90 -7.09
CA CYS A 135 -4.40 -0.01 -6.85
C CYS A 135 -3.08 -0.77 -6.68
N ALA A 136 -3.14 -2.03 -6.23
CA ALA A 136 -1.96 -2.83 -5.94
C ALA A 136 -2.15 -4.29 -6.32
N GLN A 137 -1.05 -4.97 -6.64
CA GLN A 137 -1.02 -6.37 -7.03
C GLN A 137 -1.26 -7.28 -5.81
N LEU A 138 -2.53 -7.46 -5.44
CA LEU A 138 -2.97 -8.17 -4.23
C LEU A 138 -2.26 -9.50 -3.97
N ALA A 139 -1.93 -10.27 -5.02
CA ALA A 139 -1.31 -11.58 -4.88
C ALA A 139 0.03 -11.55 -4.10
N GLN A 140 0.77 -10.43 -4.12
CA GLN A 140 1.97 -10.24 -3.30
C GLN A 140 1.66 -9.70 -1.90
N PHE A 141 0.51 -9.07 -1.69
CA PHE A 141 0.19 -8.34 -0.47
C PHE A 141 -0.79 -9.06 0.48
N VAL A 142 -1.43 -10.17 0.08
CA VAL A 142 -2.36 -10.89 0.99
C VAL A 142 -1.64 -11.35 2.27
N GLU A 143 -0.36 -11.72 2.20
CA GLU A 143 0.43 -12.09 3.39
C GLU A 143 0.98 -10.88 4.16
N GLU A 144 1.11 -9.72 3.50
CA GLU A 144 1.71 -8.52 4.10
C GLU A 144 0.69 -7.59 4.75
N LEU A 145 -0.61 -7.79 4.49
CA LEU A 145 -1.68 -6.93 4.96
C LEU A 145 -2.48 -7.55 6.11
N TYR A 146 -2.85 -6.69 7.07
CA TYR A 146 -3.72 -7.09 8.16
C TYR A 146 -5.18 -7.13 7.71
N MET A 147 -5.80 -8.30 7.78
CA MET A 147 -7.22 -8.49 7.50
C MET A 147 -8.06 -8.24 8.75
N VAL A 148 -9.18 -7.53 8.58
CA VAL A 148 -10.21 -7.27 9.59
C VAL A 148 -11.45 -8.05 9.18
N THR A 149 -11.78 -9.07 9.97
CA THR A 149 -12.94 -9.95 9.76
C THR A 149 -14.04 -9.63 10.79
N GLY A 150 -15.30 -9.94 10.46
CA GLY A 150 -16.44 -9.73 11.34
C GLY A 150 -17.76 -10.20 10.72
N GLU A 151 -18.90 -9.76 11.27
CA GLU A 151 -20.22 -10.12 10.74
C GLU A 151 -20.57 -9.44 9.39
N GLY A 152 -19.72 -8.52 8.92
CA GLY A 152 -19.87 -7.85 7.63
C GLY A 152 -18.74 -8.16 6.66
N ASP A 153 -18.64 -7.40 5.57
CA ASP A 153 -17.60 -7.60 4.56
C ASP A 153 -16.19 -7.51 5.15
N ASP A 154 -15.36 -8.50 4.82
CA ASP A 154 -13.93 -8.53 5.13
C ASP A 154 -13.22 -7.31 4.53
N LYS A 155 -12.39 -6.66 5.34
CA LYS A 155 -11.59 -5.50 4.93
C LYS A 155 -10.13 -5.72 5.27
N HIS A 156 -9.25 -4.93 4.66
CA HIS A 156 -7.82 -4.94 4.95
C HIS A 156 -7.40 -3.56 5.43
N LEU A 157 -6.52 -3.50 6.42
CA LEU A 157 -5.86 -2.25 6.81
C LEU A 157 -5.00 -1.75 5.64
N ILE A 158 -5.00 -0.44 5.43
CA ILE A 158 -4.17 0.18 4.40
C ILE A 158 -2.69 0.12 4.81
N ALA A 159 -1.80 -0.14 3.85
CA ALA A 159 -0.35 -0.04 4.03
C ALA A 159 0.16 1.39 3.77
N THR A 160 -0.58 2.17 2.98
CA THR A 160 -0.26 3.56 2.62
C THR A 160 -1.53 4.31 2.24
N ALA A 161 -1.55 5.64 2.43
CA ALA A 161 -2.66 6.50 1.99
C ALA A 161 -2.83 6.51 0.46
N GLU A 162 -1.82 6.10 -0.32
CA GLU A 162 -1.92 5.94 -1.77
C GLU A 162 -3.08 5.02 -2.18
N GLN A 163 -3.28 3.91 -1.46
CA GLN A 163 -4.32 2.92 -1.80
C GLN A 163 -5.73 3.54 -1.82
N PRO A 164 -6.21 4.21 -0.75
CA PRO A 164 -7.51 4.86 -0.77
C PRO A 164 -7.54 6.13 -1.63
N LEU A 165 -6.43 6.88 -1.75
CA LEU A 165 -6.37 8.08 -2.61
C LEU A 165 -6.54 7.74 -4.09
N CYS A 166 -5.84 6.71 -4.58
CA CYS A 166 -5.99 6.24 -5.97
C CYS A 166 -7.39 5.67 -6.24
N SER A 167 -8.06 5.16 -5.21
CA SER A 167 -9.42 4.65 -5.31
C SER A 167 -10.50 5.73 -5.18
N TYR A 168 -10.14 6.97 -4.82
CA TYR A 168 -11.09 8.02 -4.48
C TYR A 168 -11.99 8.39 -5.66
N HIS A 169 -11.45 8.35 -6.88
CA HIS A 169 -12.16 8.65 -8.13
C HIS A 169 -12.55 7.41 -8.93
N VAL A 170 -12.66 6.25 -8.28
CA VAL A 170 -13.10 5.02 -8.96
C VAL A 170 -14.55 5.22 -9.43
N ASP A 171 -14.75 5.03 -10.73
CA ASP A 171 -16.03 5.20 -11.43
C ASP A 171 -16.55 6.66 -11.53
N ASP A 172 -15.72 7.64 -11.14
CA ASP A 172 -15.96 9.04 -11.44
C ASP A 172 -15.69 9.33 -12.92
N TRP A 173 -16.56 10.10 -13.55
CA TRP A 173 -16.33 10.64 -14.90
C TRP A 173 -15.96 12.11 -14.77
N ILE A 174 -14.77 12.47 -15.27
CA ILE A 174 -14.33 13.87 -15.44
C ILE A 174 -14.91 14.41 -16.75
#